data_AF-A0A7K4EZL5-F1
#
_entry.id   AF-A0A7K4EZL5-F1
#
_cell.length_a   1.000
_cell.length_b   1.000
_cell.length_c   1.000
_cell.angle_alpha   90.00
_cell.angle_beta   90.00
_cell.angle_gamma   90.00
#
_symmetry.space_group_name_H-M   'P 1'
#
loop_
_entity.id
_entity.type
_entity.pdbx_description
1 polymer ?
#
loop_
_entity_poly.entity_id
_entity_poly.type
_entity_poly.pdbx_seq_one_letter_code
_entity_poly.pdbx_strand_id
1 'polypeptide(L)'
;MSQEVSISEHFRVFLNNVMNSHPTIDPELLVKVLLFELNLKRYIGPDIPHVNLTVTYKDGVDLHQRQEICRDKYPIEITTNKWGDAIIFSGLMGVRHIEKIASDPDIVKIVGKAKPTHN
;
A
#
# COMPACT_ATOMS: atom_id res chain seq x y z
N MET A 1 7.32 34.97 20.80
CA MET A 1 6.28 34.71 19.79
C MET A 1 6.47 33.29 19.30
N SER A 2 5.57 32.38 19.63
CA SER A 2 5.57 31.04 19.05
C SER A 2 5.21 31.19 17.57
N GLN A 3 6.13 30.87 16.65
CA GLN A 3 5.77 30.72 15.25
C GLN A 3 4.72 29.60 15.16
N GLU A 4 3.51 29.94 14.73
CA GLU A 4 2.54 28.92 14.34
C GLU A 4 3.10 28.15 13.16
N VAL A 5 3.27 26.84 13.35
CA VAL A 5 3.72 25.94 12.29
C VAL A 5 2.60 25.83 11.26
N SER A 6 2.90 26.12 9.99
CA SER A 6 1.87 26.04 8.94
C SER A 6 1.41 24.59 8.73
N ILE A 7 0.16 24.41 8.27
CA ILE A 7 -0.38 23.10 7.88
C ILE A 7 0.54 22.41 6.85
N SER A 8 1.14 23.20 5.95
CA SER A 8 2.09 22.70 4.95
C SER A 8 3.34 22.10 5.60
N GLU A 9 3.87 22.72 6.66
CA GLU A 9 5.06 22.21 7.34
C GLU A 9 4.73 20.94 8.15
N HIS A 10 3.56 20.89 8.79
CA HIS A 10 3.07 19.67 9.42
C HIS A 10 2.94 18.51 8.43
N PHE A 11 2.34 18.77 7.26
CA PHE A 11 2.21 17.76 6.21
C PHE A 11 3.58 17.33 5.67
N ARG A 12 4.51 18.26 5.48
CA ARG A 12 5.87 17.94 5.00
C ARG A 12 6.61 17.02 5.96
N VAL A 13 6.59 17.34 7.27
CA VAL A 13 7.24 16.50 8.29
C VAL A 13 6.61 15.11 8.32
N PHE A 14 5.28 15.03 8.31
CA PHE A 14 4.57 13.77 8.24
C PHE A 14 4.95 12.95 7.01
N LEU A 15 4.89 13.54 5.81
CA LEU A 15 5.18 12.86 4.55
C LEU A 15 6.62 12.37 4.50
N ASN A 16 7.58 13.18 4.94
CA ASN A 16 8.99 12.78 5.02
C ASN A 16 9.17 11.56 5.93
N ASN A 17 8.50 11.52 7.08
CA ASN A 17 8.56 10.37 7.99
C ASN A 17 7.99 9.10 7.32
N VAL A 18 6.88 9.22 6.58
CA VAL A 18 6.28 8.11 5.83
C VAL A 18 7.21 7.60 4.71
N MET A 19 7.82 8.51 3.96
CA MET A 19 8.76 8.16 2.89
C MET A 19 10.00 7.42 3.41
N ASN A 20 10.50 7.82 4.58
CA ASN A 20 11.70 7.24 5.18
C ASN A 20 11.45 5.88 5.83
N SER A 21 10.22 5.59 6.28
CA SER A 21 9.91 4.30 6.93
C SER A 21 9.68 3.17 5.92
N HIS A 22 9.10 3.47 4.76
CA HIS A 22 8.79 2.48 3.73
C HIS A 22 9.21 2.96 2.33
N PRO A 23 10.52 2.93 2.01
CA PRO A 23 11.05 3.52 0.78
C PRO A 23 10.59 2.82 -0.50
N THR A 24 10.11 1.58 -0.41
CA THR A 24 9.58 0.82 -1.55
C THR A 24 8.12 1.11 -1.84
N ILE A 25 7.39 1.79 -0.95
CA ILE A 25 5.96 2.06 -1.10
C ILE A 25 5.76 3.51 -1.55
N ASP A 26 4.89 3.72 -2.54
CA ASP A 26 4.41 5.05 -2.90
C ASP A 26 3.78 5.74 -1.67
N PRO A 27 4.35 6.85 -1.19
CA PRO A 27 3.84 7.52 0.01
C PRO A 27 2.42 8.07 -0.21
N GLU A 28 2.05 8.44 -1.45
CA GLU A 28 0.70 8.92 -1.75
C GLU A 28 -0.34 7.82 -1.52
N LEU A 29 0.00 6.58 -1.89
CA LEU A 29 -0.84 5.40 -1.64
C LEU A 29 -1.05 5.18 -0.14
N LEU A 30 0.02 5.20 0.67
CA LEU A 30 -0.08 5.02 2.12
C LEU A 30 -0.97 6.09 2.76
N VAL A 31 -0.77 7.36 2.40
CA VAL A 31 -1.57 8.46 2.93
C VAL A 31 -3.04 8.30 2.56
N LYS A 32 -3.35 7.90 1.32
CA LYS A 32 -4.74 7.64 0.90
C LYS A 32 -5.39 6.50 1.67
N VAL A 33 -4.67 5.38 1.85
CA VAL A 33 -5.19 4.23 2.60
C VAL A 33 -5.45 4.61 4.07
N LEU A 34 -4.52 5.31 4.73
CA LEU A 34 -4.71 5.81 6.10
C LEU A 34 -5.93 6.72 6.21
N LEU A 35 -6.13 7.61 5.24
CA LEU A 35 -7.27 8.51 5.23
C LEU A 35 -8.59 7.74 5.09
N PHE A 36 -8.63 6.70 4.23
CA PHE A 36 -9.82 5.85 4.11
C PHE A 36 -10.07 5.02 5.36
N GLU A 37 -9.05 4.41 5.97
CA GLU A 37 -9.19 3.70 7.24
C GLU A 37 -9.77 4.61 8.34
N LEU A 38 -9.27 5.85 8.44
CA LEU A 38 -9.76 6.83 9.40
C LEU A 38 -11.23 7.18 9.15
N ASN A 39 -11.62 7.37 7.89
CA ASN A 39 -12.98 7.75 7.52
C ASN A 39 -13.97 6.58 7.70
N LEU A 40 -13.63 5.39 7.22
CA LEU A 40 -14.46 4.19 7.38
C LEU A 40 -14.74 3.90 8.85
N LYS A 41 -13.69 3.97 9.71
CA LYS A 41 -13.83 3.82 11.16
C LYS A 41 -14.75 4.85 11.80
N ARG A 42 -14.72 6.10 11.33
CA ARG A 42 -15.51 7.20 11.90
C ARG A 42 -16.99 7.15 11.51
N TYR A 43 -17.29 6.74 10.28
CA TYR A 43 -18.63 6.93 9.70
C TYR A 43 -19.40 5.64 9.45
N ILE A 44 -18.73 4.48 9.34
CA ILE A 44 -19.36 3.23 8.88
C ILE A 44 -19.14 2.08 9.88
N GLY A 45 -17.96 1.97 10.50
CA GLY A 45 -17.63 0.88 11.43
C GLY A 45 -16.21 0.34 11.19
N PRO A 46 -15.85 -0.84 11.72
CA PRO A 46 -14.53 -1.44 11.53
C PRO A 46 -14.37 -2.03 10.12
N ASP A 47 -14.46 -1.18 9.10
CA ASP A 47 -14.28 -1.54 7.69
C ASP A 47 -12.89 -1.11 7.19
N ILE A 48 -12.40 -1.75 6.13
CA ILE A 48 -11.09 -1.49 5.52
C ILE A 48 -11.24 -1.19 4.03
N PRO A 49 -10.37 -0.35 3.45
CA PRO A 49 -10.52 0.04 2.05
C PRO A 49 -10.17 -1.11 1.10
N HIS A 50 -10.76 -1.08 -0.09
CA HIS A 50 -10.28 -1.89 -1.19
C HIS A 50 -9.10 -1.22 -1.87
N VAL A 51 -8.01 -1.95 -1.99
CA VAL A 51 -6.77 -1.49 -2.63
C VAL A 51 -6.40 -2.43 -3.76
N ASN A 52 -5.84 -1.85 -4.81
CA ASN A 52 -5.18 -2.54 -5.91
C ASN A 52 -3.72 -2.09 -5.94
N LEU A 53 -2.82 -3.00 -5.61
CA LEU A 53 -1.38 -2.78 -5.62
C LEU A 53 -0.77 -3.36 -6.90
N THR A 54 0.18 -2.64 -7.47
CA THR A 54 1.14 -3.16 -8.44
C THR A 54 2.49 -3.24 -7.75
N VAL A 55 3.01 -4.47 -7.63
CA VAL A 55 4.25 -4.78 -6.92
C VAL A 55 5.31 -5.21 -7.92
N THR A 56 6.37 -4.41 -8.04
CA THR A 56 7.53 -4.67 -8.88
C THR A 56 8.62 -5.32 -8.04
N TYR A 57 9.18 -6.42 -8.55
CA TYR A 57 10.29 -7.15 -7.93
C TYR A 57 11.61 -6.83 -8.63
N LYS A 58 12.72 -7.21 -7.99
CA LYS A 58 14.06 -7.17 -8.59
C LYS A 58 14.13 -8.03 -9.85
N ASP A 59 15.05 -7.67 -10.74
CA ASP A 59 15.38 -8.48 -11.91
C ASP A 59 15.84 -9.89 -11.51
N GLY A 60 15.46 -10.89 -12.29
CA GLY A 60 15.81 -12.30 -12.07
C GLY A 60 14.92 -13.04 -11.08
N VAL A 61 13.96 -12.37 -10.43
CA VAL A 61 12.93 -13.03 -9.62
C VAL A 61 11.95 -13.76 -10.55
N ASP A 62 11.72 -15.04 -10.30
CA ASP A 62 10.64 -15.79 -10.94
C ASP A 62 9.28 -15.29 -10.41
N LEU A 63 8.63 -14.44 -11.22
CA LEU A 63 7.35 -13.83 -10.87
C LEU A 63 6.21 -14.85 -10.80
N HIS A 64 6.26 -15.93 -11.58
CA HIS A 64 5.24 -16.97 -11.52
C HIS A 64 5.35 -17.73 -10.19
N GLN A 65 6.56 -18.15 -9.83
CA GLN A 65 6.78 -18.78 -8.53
C GLN A 65 6.40 -17.84 -7.38
N ARG A 66 6.78 -16.57 -7.47
CA ARG A 66 6.48 -15.57 -6.43
C ARG A 66 4.98 -15.31 -6.30
N GLN A 67 4.25 -15.32 -7.42
CA GLN A 67 2.79 -15.19 -7.46
C GLN A 67 2.12 -16.33 -6.68
N GLU A 68 2.52 -17.58 -6.91
CA GLU A 68 1.98 -18.73 -6.20
C GLU A 68 2.27 -18.67 -4.69
N ILE A 69 3.50 -18.33 -4.30
CA ILE A 69 3.86 -18.11 -2.89
C ILE A 69 2.97 -17.05 -2.24
N CYS A 70 2.68 -15.97 -2.98
CA CYS A 70 1.84 -14.89 -2.47
C CYS A 70 0.37 -15.32 -2.37
N ARG A 71 -0.15 -16.10 -3.33
CA ARG A 71 -1.51 -16.68 -3.29
C ARG A 71 -1.73 -17.56 -2.06
N ASP A 72 -0.73 -18.35 -1.71
CA ASP A 72 -0.79 -19.20 -0.51
C ASP A 72 -0.73 -18.37 0.80
N LYS A 73 -0.05 -17.22 0.75
CA LYS A 73 0.23 -16.40 1.95
C LYS A 73 -0.86 -15.39 2.29
N TYR A 74 -1.56 -14.87 1.29
CA TYR A 74 -2.51 -13.76 1.48
C TYR A 74 -3.91 -14.14 0.96
N PRO A 75 -4.96 -13.96 1.78
CA PRO A 75 -6.34 -14.31 1.40
C PRO A 75 -6.98 -13.20 0.55
N ILE A 76 -6.34 -12.82 -0.56
CA ILE A 76 -6.77 -11.78 -1.49
C ILE A 76 -6.48 -12.19 -2.92
N GLU A 77 -7.06 -11.49 -3.89
CA GLU A 77 -6.81 -11.76 -5.30
C GLU A 77 -5.38 -11.38 -5.67
N ILE A 78 -4.65 -12.35 -6.24
CA ILE A 78 -3.26 -12.17 -6.68
C ILE A 78 -3.12 -12.67 -8.11
N THR A 79 -2.67 -11.76 -8.98
CA THR A 79 -2.49 -12.00 -10.41
C THR A 79 -1.17 -11.40 -10.88
N THR A 80 -0.70 -11.77 -12.07
CA THR A 80 0.33 -11.01 -12.77
C THR A 80 -0.34 -9.94 -13.64
N ASN A 81 0.35 -8.83 -13.84
CA ASN A 81 -0.14 -7.84 -14.80
C ASN A 81 -0.04 -8.37 -16.24
N LYS A 82 -0.63 -7.64 -17.20
CA LYS A 82 -0.67 -8.06 -18.61
C LYS A 82 0.71 -8.19 -19.29
N TRP A 83 1.76 -7.61 -18.70
CA TRP A 83 3.11 -7.63 -19.23
C TRP A 83 4.00 -8.69 -18.56
N GLY A 84 3.52 -9.30 -17.48
CA GLY A 84 4.26 -10.29 -16.72
C GLY A 84 5.49 -9.72 -15.98
N ASP A 85 5.53 -8.41 -15.72
CA ASP A 85 6.66 -7.72 -15.05
C ASP A 85 6.31 -7.22 -13.63
N ALA A 86 5.08 -7.43 -13.18
CA ALA A 86 4.65 -7.12 -11.82
C ALA A 86 3.54 -8.07 -11.32
N ILE A 87 3.46 -8.21 -10.00
CA ILE A 87 2.38 -8.92 -9.32
C ILE A 87 1.36 -7.90 -8.83
N ILE A 88 0.09 -8.17 -9.11
CA ILE A 88 -1.05 -7.38 -8.68
C ILE A 88 -1.66 -8.02 -7.44
N PHE A 89 -1.86 -7.23 -6.39
CA PHE A 89 -2.60 -7.61 -5.20
C PHE A 89 -3.89 -6.79 -5.14
N SER A 90 -5.04 -7.45 -5.12
CA SER A 90 -6.36 -6.82 -5.19
C SER A 90 -7.23 -7.36 -4.07
N GLY A 91 -7.77 -6.45 -3.25
CA GLY A 91 -8.73 -6.82 -2.22
C GLY A 91 -8.85 -5.80 -1.10
N LEU A 92 -9.56 -6.21 -0.05
CA LEU A 92 -9.69 -5.44 1.19
C LEU A 92 -8.37 -5.46 1.96
N MET A 93 -7.71 -4.31 2.09
CA MET A 93 -6.43 -4.22 2.80
C MET A 93 -6.17 -2.83 3.36
N GLY A 94 -5.80 -2.83 4.64
CA GLY A 94 -5.28 -1.66 5.34
C GLY A 94 -3.75 -1.50 5.25
N VAL A 95 -3.21 -0.41 5.79
CA VAL A 95 -1.76 -0.10 5.73
C VAL A 95 -0.90 -1.24 6.28
N ARG A 96 -1.30 -1.86 7.39
CA ARG A 96 -0.56 -2.99 7.99
C ARG A 96 -0.37 -4.18 7.04
N HIS A 97 -1.34 -4.41 6.15
CA HIS A 97 -1.24 -5.48 5.16
C HIS A 97 -0.24 -5.10 4.06
N ILE A 98 -0.26 -3.84 3.61
CA ILE A 98 0.68 -3.31 2.62
C ILE A 98 2.11 -3.34 3.17
N GLU A 99 2.32 -2.96 4.44
CA GLU A 99 3.62 -3.07 5.12
C GLU A 99 4.11 -4.51 5.18
N LYS A 100 3.22 -5.47 5.46
CA LYS A 100 3.55 -6.91 5.46
C LYS A 100 3.92 -7.43 4.06
N ILE A 101 3.31 -6.90 3.00
CA ILE A 101 3.71 -7.20 1.62
C ILE A 101 5.09 -6.60 1.35
N ALA A 102 5.29 -5.33 1.70
CA ALA A 102 6.53 -4.58 1.49
C ALA A 102 7.74 -5.12 2.27
N SER A 103 7.54 -6.02 3.23
CA SER A 103 8.63 -6.67 3.95
C SER A 103 9.34 -7.74 3.13
N ASP A 104 8.86 -8.10 1.94
CA ASP A 104 9.58 -8.98 1.02
C ASP A 104 10.83 -8.24 0.48
N PRO A 105 12.05 -8.73 0.77
CA PRO A 105 13.29 -8.04 0.41
C PRO A 105 13.52 -7.95 -1.10
N ASP A 106 12.79 -8.72 -1.92
CA ASP A 106 12.91 -8.72 -3.37
C ASP A 106 12.01 -7.69 -4.04
N ILE A 107 11.15 -6.99 -3.30
CA ILE A 107 10.33 -5.90 -3.82
C ILE A 107 11.17 -4.65 -3.97
N VAL A 108 11.04 -3.98 -5.13
CA VAL A 108 11.68 -2.69 -5.39
C VAL A 108 10.69 -1.53 -5.39
N LYS A 109 9.41 -1.80 -5.70
CA LYS A 109 8.39 -0.75 -5.79
C LYS A 109 6.99 -1.28 -5.58
N ILE A 110 6.18 -0.55 -4.83
CA ILE A 110 4.75 -0.75 -4.65
C ILE A 110 4.05 0.55 -4.98
N VAL A 111 3.17 0.51 -5.98
CA VAL A 111 2.24 1.60 -6.32
C VAL A 111 0.82 1.06 -6.32
N GLY A 112 -0.18 1.93 -6.36
CA GLY A 112 -1.54 1.42 -6.40
C GLY A 112 -2.64 2.47 -6.36
N LYS A 113 -3.86 1.96 -6.23
CA LYS A 113 -5.06 2.77 -6.04
C LYS A 113 -5.85 2.21 -4.87
N ALA A 114 -6.31 3.09 -4.00
CA ALA A 114 -7.22 2.76 -2.92
C ALA A 114 -8.59 3.39 -3.20
N LYS A 115 -9.66 2.70 -2.80
CA LYS A 115 -11.02 3.20 -2.83
C LYS A 115 -11.68 2.94 -1.47
N PRO A 116 -12.52 3.87 -0.98
CA PRO A 116 -13.40 3.55 0.12
C PRO A 116 -14.40 2.52 -0.39
N THR A 117 -14.46 1.36 0.24
CA THR A 117 -15.49 0.36 -0.04
C THR A 117 -16.63 0.52 0.96
N HIS A 118 -17.84 0.57 0.41
CA HIS A 118 -19.09 0.33 1.13
C HIS A 118 -20.01 -0.32 0.08
N ASN A 119 -20.52 -1.51 0.39
CA ASN A 119 -21.58 -2.13 -0.41
C ASN A 119 -22.91 -1.43 -0.15
#